data_AF-A0A7D9H4R1-F1
#
_entry.id   AF-A0A7D9H4R1-F1
#
_cell.length_a   1.000
_cell.length_b   1.000
_cell.length_c   1.000
_cell.angle_alpha   90.00
_cell.angle_beta   90.00
_cell.angle_gamma   90.00
#
_symmetry.space_group_name_H-M   'P 1'
#
loop_
_entity.id
_entity.type
_entity.pdbx_description
1 polymer ?
#
loop_
_entity_poly.entity_id
_entity_poly.type
_entity_poly.pdbx_seq_one_letter_code
_entity_poly.pdbx_strand_id
1 'polypeptide(L)'
;MWKLVQSGLSVVAGTAEPEYGPDSIRPVGSELKEGEKCYRDVTRDDLKFRDPDHTNIETMVFYFEDNVHSGFAQIIHSNLMGIHTNAQFTFKVFKKDEPEKYVWTSTKLENAKIVDGTDFYADNLSIVLDKENGDTYTINSSVTPKSEVINLKLVHVGEGVIFGKDGTTYYGTDPENPWGSMRHLFWPRCRATGEIICRKYRQPKEDETDGNGEFLDWDSTNEKLKISEEKFEIKNGLGMYVMAMQGMKPHHAAAAWDFLNYQSNSHSVVIMEYTTPPSYNTTTVSTAMVVDKDGKPVLCTLNNKTEHLDTYKDEDCGWMVPRKMKYTMEGVNSEGKKTTAVVTADLQRMSERVDVMSEIPQLVKNIVSGIAGTRPYIYQYSNSMELKVYVEGDEIINEKGYGYNETTFISDI
;
A
#
# COMPACT_ATOMS: atom_id res chain seq x y z
N MET A 1 -18.73 -28.22 7.64
CA MET A 1 -20.14 -27.97 7.26
C MET A 1 -20.77 -26.85 8.09
N TRP A 2 -20.77 -26.91 9.43
CA TRP A 2 -21.30 -25.83 10.29
C TRP A 2 -20.56 -24.48 10.15
N LYS A 3 -19.22 -24.46 10.15
CA LYS A 3 -18.43 -23.23 9.93
C LYS A 3 -18.64 -22.61 8.53
N LEU A 4 -18.87 -23.42 7.51
CA LEU A 4 -19.16 -22.95 6.14
C LEU A 4 -20.58 -22.34 6.03
N VAL A 5 -21.56 -22.92 6.74
CA VAL A 5 -22.91 -22.35 6.86
C VAL A 5 -22.89 -21.05 7.67
N GLN A 6 -22.09 -20.99 8.74
CA GLN A 6 -21.86 -19.75 9.49
C GLN A 6 -21.15 -18.68 8.67
N SER A 7 -20.16 -19.04 7.85
CA SER A 7 -19.50 -18.13 6.89
C SER A 7 -20.50 -17.56 5.87
N GLY A 8 -21.40 -18.39 5.34
CA GLY A 8 -22.48 -17.93 4.47
C GLY A 8 -23.45 -16.96 5.17
N LEU A 9 -23.67 -17.14 6.47
CA LEU A 9 -24.53 -16.27 7.29
C LEU A 9 -23.81 -14.98 7.73
N SER A 10 -22.52 -15.00 8.07
CA SER A 10 -21.73 -13.80 8.42
C SER A 10 -21.60 -12.85 7.23
N VAL A 11 -21.41 -13.41 6.02
CA VAL A 11 -21.35 -12.64 4.76
C VAL A 11 -22.64 -11.86 4.50
N VAL A 12 -23.80 -12.37 4.95
CA VAL A 12 -25.14 -11.79 4.70
C VAL A 12 -25.68 -10.98 5.89
N ALA A 13 -25.37 -11.38 7.13
CA ALA A 13 -25.95 -10.82 8.35
C ALA A 13 -25.01 -9.88 9.12
N GLY A 14 -23.74 -9.76 8.72
CA GLY A 14 -22.74 -8.94 9.44
C GLY A 14 -22.38 -9.47 10.83
N THR A 15 -22.57 -10.77 11.07
CA THR A 15 -22.17 -11.44 12.32
C THR A 15 -20.68 -11.77 12.30
N ALA A 16 -20.07 -11.94 13.47
CA ALA A 16 -18.67 -12.37 13.59
C ALA A 16 -18.40 -13.64 12.76
N GLU A 17 -17.26 -13.65 12.05
CA GLU A 17 -16.78 -14.82 11.33
C GLU A 17 -16.52 -15.97 12.31
N PRO A 18 -16.82 -17.23 11.95
CA PRO A 18 -16.49 -18.36 12.80
C PRO A 18 -14.98 -18.44 13.04
N GLU A 19 -14.58 -18.91 14.22
CA GLU A 19 -13.18 -19.21 14.51
C GLU A 19 -12.72 -20.42 13.69
N TYR A 20 -12.02 -20.18 12.58
CA TYR A 20 -11.54 -21.23 11.70
C TYR A 20 -10.34 -21.97 12.29
N GLY A 21 -9.42 -21.23 12.91
CA GLY A 21 -8.21 -21.73 13.56
C GLY A 21 -6.96 -21.54 12.70
N PRO A 22 -5.76 -21.80 13.27
CA PRO A 22 -4.47 -21.50 12.63
C PRO A 22 -4.24 -22.31 11.34
N ASP A 23 -4.80 -23.52 11.22
CA ASP A 23 -4.68 -24.35 10.01
C ASP A 23 -5.47 -23.80 8.81
N SER A 24 -6.31 -22.77 9.03
CA SER A 24 -7.13 -22.14 7.99
C SER A 24 -6.45 -20.93 7.34
N ILE A 25 -5.21 -20.65 7.71
CA ILE A 25 -4.33 -19.70 7.04
C ILE A 25 -3.02 -20.39 6.69
N ARG A 26 -2.54 -20.14 5.46
CA ARG A 26 -1.23 -20.57 4.98
C ARG A 26 -0.45 -19.31 4.63
N PRO A 27 0.30 -18.74 5.59
CA PRO A 27 1.14 -17.57 5.34
C PRO A 27 2.07 -17.77 4.16
N VAL A 28 2.38 -16.68 3.46
CA VAL A 28 3.38 -16.68 2.39
C VAL A 28 4.69 -17.33 2.88
N GLY A 29 5.23 -18.28 2.11
CA GLY A 29 6.44 -19.01 2.46
C GLY A 29 6.26 -20.17 3.44
N SER A 30 5.03 -20.47 3.86
CA SER A 30 4.75 -21.66 4.70
C SER A 30 5.09 -23.01 4.03
N GLU A 31 5.23 -23.01 2.71
CA GLU A 31 5.66 -24.16 1.92
C GLU A 31 7.17 -24.42 1.94
N LEU A 32 7.96 -23.45 2.42
CA LEU A 32 9.41 -23.49 2.40
C LEU A 32 9.96 -24.47 3.44
N LYS A 33 11.01 -25.20 3.08
CA LYS A 33 11.77 -26.02 4.04
C LYS A 33 12.82 -25.19 4.75
N GLU A 34 13.25 -25.66 5.91
CA GLU A 34 14.34 -25.02 6.66
C GLU A 34 15.59 -24.87 5.79
N GLY A 35 16.12 -23.65 5.73
CA GLY A 35 17.29 -23.30 4.91
C GLY A 35 17.00 -22.97 3.45
N GLU A 36 15.77 -23.13 2.96
CA GLU A 36 15.42 -22.68 1.60
C GLU A 36 15.37 -21.14 1.51
N LYS A 37 15.80 -20.61 0.37
CA LYS A 37 15.74 -19.17 0.09
C LYS A 37 14.26 -18.74 0.06
N CYS A 38 13.88 -17.78 0.90
CA CYS A 38 12.49 -17.38 1.07
C CYS A 38 11.94 -16.42 0.01
N TYR A 39 12.75 -16.07 -0.99
CA TYR A 39 12.38 -15.10 -2.01
C TYR A 39 13.08 -15.39 -3.34
N ARG A 40 12.54 -14.80 -4.41
CA ARG A 40 13.16 -14.75 -5.73
C ARG A 40 12.95 -13.37 -6.36
N ASP A 41 13.67 -13.13 -7.45
CA ASP A 41 13.49 -11.95 -8.26
C ASP A 41 12.12 -11.96 -8.97
N VAL A 42 11.62 -10.76 -9.27
CA VAL A 42 10.35 -10.52 -9.95
C VAL A 42 10.57 -10.66 -11.45
N THR A 43 9.76 -11.50 -12.09
CA THR A 43 9.74 -11.60 -13.55
C THR A 43 8.69 -10.69 -14.14
N ARG A 44 8.79 -10.37 -15.44
CA ARG A 44 7.74 -9.63 -16.16
C ARG A 44 6.37 -10.29 -16.04
N ASP A 45 6.32 -11.62 -16.03
CA ASP A 45 5.06 -12.36 -15.91
C ASP A 45 4.42 -12.23 -14.51
N ASP A 46 5.23 -12.04 -13.46
CA ASP A 46 4.72 -11.78 -12.11
C ASP A 46 4.02 -10.42 -11.98
N LEU A 47 4.36 -9.47 -12.85
CA LEU A 47 3.82 -8.11 -12.91
C LEU A 47 2.47 -8.01 -13.63
N LYS A 48 1.98 -9.11 -14.20
CA LYS A 48 0.67 -9.13 -14.86
C LYS A 48 -0.44 -9.07 -13.81
N PHE A 49 -1.49 -8.30 -14.09
CA PHE A 49 -2.77 -8.43 -13.40
C PHE A 49 -3.24 -9.88 -13.49
N ARG A 50 -3.71 -10.42 -12.36
CA ARG A 50 -4.28 -11.77 -12.30
C ARG A 50 -5.70 -11.79 -12.85
N ASP A 51 -6.44 -10.70 -12.68
CA ASP A 51 -7.82 -10.46 -13.11
C ASP A 51 -8.74 -11.71 -13.01
N PRO A 52 -8.86 -12.31 -11.82
CA PRO A 52 -9.64 -13.53 -11.69
C PRO A 52 -11.15 -13.23 -11.70
N ASP A 53 -11.93 -14.27 -11.99
CA ASP A 53 -13.38 -14.25 -12.17
C ASP A 53 -14.20 -14.26 -10.85
N HIS A 54 -13.56 -13.95 -9.73
CA HIS A 54 -14.21 -13.83 -8.42
C HIS A 54 -13.99 -12.44 -7.82
N THR A 55 -14.68 -12.15 -6.71
CA THR A 55 -14.54 -10.86 -6.04
C THR A 55 -13.11 -10.63 -5.56
N ASN A 56 -12.44 -9.62 -6.11
CA ASN A 56 -11.06 -9.30 -5.77
C ASN A 56 -10.77 -7.81 -5.96
N ILE A 57 -9.67 -7.37 -5.35
CA ILE A 57 -9.07 -6.05 -5.57
C ILE A 57 -7.60 -6.28 -5.91
N GLU A 58 -7.16 -5.72 -7.04
CA GLU A 58 -5.77 -5.62 -7.43
C GLU A 58 -5.32 -4.16 -7.41
N THR A 59 -4.13 -3.92 -6.86
CA THR A 59 -3.56 -2.57 -6.79
C THR A 59 -2.14 -2.54 -7.31
N MET A 60 -1.81 -1.48 -8.03
CA MET A 60 -0.43 -1.06 -8.27
C MET A 60 -0.21 0.26 -7.53
N VAL A 61 0.77 0.30 -6.63
CA VAL A 61 1.12 1.51 -5.87
C VAL A 61 2.56 1.89 -6.18
N PHE A 62 2.74 3.13 -6.61
CA PHE A 62 4.00 3.71 -7.03
C PHE A 62 4.35 4.83 -6.04
N TYR A 63 5.14 4.49 -5.02
CA TYR A 63 5.67 5.48 -4.07
C TYR A 63 6.85 6.20 -4.69
N PHE A 64 6.92 7.52 -4.51
CA PHE A 64 8.01 8.35 -4.98
C PHE A 64 8.38 9.43 -3.96
N GLU A 65 9.63 9.85 -3.99
CA GLU A 65 10.15 10.97 -3.20
C GLU A 65 11.33 11.66 -3.89
N ASP A 66 11.54 12.93 -3.56
CA ASP A 66 12.80 13.64 -3.79
C ASP A 66 13.25 14.34 -2.49
N ASN A 67 14.16 15.30 -2.54
CA ASN A 67 14.63 16.01 -1.33
C ASN A 67 13.54 16.84 -0.64
N VAL A 68 12.46 17.20 -1.34
CA VAL A 68 11.42 18.13 -0.89
C VAL A 68 10.07 17.42 -0.77
N HIS A 69 9.71 16.58 -1.72
CA HIS A 69 8.39 16.00 -1.88
C HIS A 69 8.37 14.50 -1.60
N SER A 70 7.22 14.00 -1.18
CA SER A 70 6.90 12.58 -1.17
C SER A 70 5.43 12.37 -1.53
N GLY A 71 5.11 11.20 -2.07
CA GLY A 71 3.76 10.87 -2.49
C GLY A 71 3.65 9.47 -3.06
N PHE A 72 2.47 9.17 -3.56
CA PHE A 72 2.22 7.95 -4.32
C PHE A 72 1.16 8.16 -5.39
N ALA A 73 1.26 7.36 -6.45
CA ALA A 73 0.20 7.15 -7.43
C ALA A 73 -0.28 5.70 -7.32
N GLN A 74 -1.59 5.49 -7.34
CA GLN A 74 -2.18 4.18 -7.13
C GLN A 74 -3.31 3.92 -8.13
N ILE A 75 -3.30 2.74 -8.73
CA ILE A 75 -4.48 2.17 -9.38
C ILE A 75 -5.13 1.16 -8.43
N ILE A 76 -6.45 1.19 -8.38
CA ILE A 76 -7.28 0.16 -7.77
C ILE A 76 -8.14 -0.41 -8.89
N HIS A 77 -7.96 -1.68 -9.20
CA HIS A 77 -8.83 -2.44 -10.08
C HIS A 77 -9.60 -3.45 -9.24
N SER A 78 -10.92 -3.43 -9.31
CA SER A 78 -11.76 -4.35 -8.54
C SER A 78 -12.69 -5.09 -9.47
N ASN A 79 -12.85 -6.38 -9.22
CA ASN A 79 -13.86 -7.21 -9.85
C ASN A 79 -14.88 -7.58 -8.79
N LEU A 80 -16.16 -7.28 -9.01
CA LEU A 80 -17.26 -7.68 -8.15
C LEU A 80 -17.97 -8.86 -8.80
N MET A 81 -17.86 -10.03 -8.16
CA MET A 81 -18.54 -11.27 -8.56
C MET A 81 -18.24 -11.74 -10.00
N GLY A 82 -17.11 -11.34 -10.60
CA GLY A 82 -16.74 -11.74 -11.97
C GLY A 82 -17.47 -11.01 -13.09
N ILE A 83 -18.34 -10.04 -12.76
CA ILE A 83 -19.31 -9.46 -13.72
C ILE A 83 -19.13 -7.94 -13.86
N HIS A 84 -18.75 -7.25 -12.78
CA HIS A 84 -18.61 -5.80 -12.77
C HIS A 84 -17.20 -5.42 -12.34
N THR A 85 -16.43 -4.86 -13.27
CA THR A 85 -15.15 -4.24 -12.96
C THR A 85 -15.33 -2.76 -12.65
N ASN A 86 -14.62 -2.28 -11.63
CA ASN A 86 -14.47 -0.85 -11.35
C ASN A 86 -12.99 -0.53 -11.24
N ALA A 87 -12.61 0.68 -11.66
CA ALA A 87 -11.25 1.16 -11.54
C ALA A 87 -11.22 2.57 -10.96
N GLN A 88 -10.20 2.84 -10.14
CA GLN A 88 -10.02 4.11 -9.45
C GLN A 88 -8.55 4.49 -9.42
N PHE A 89 -8.23 5.74 -9.77
CA PHE A 89 -6.90 6.30 -9.63
C PHE A 89 -6.84 7.20 -8.41
N THR A 90 -5.90 6.89 -7.51
CA THR A 90 -5.65 7.65 -6.29
C THR A 90 -4.26 8.27 -6.38
N PHE A 91 -4.15 9.54 -6.00
CA PHE A 91 -2.89 10.27 -6.04
C PHE A 91 -2.74 11.13 -4.79
N LYS A 92 -1.57 11.01 -4.16
CA LYS A 92 -1.17 11.80 -3.00
C LYS A 92 0.20 12.41 -3.23
N VAL A 93 0.36 13.68 -2.86
CA VAL A 93 1.68 14.31 -2.79
C VAL A 93 1.71 15.44 -1.77
N PHE A 94 2.85 15.61 -1.10
CA PHE A 94 3.08 16.64 -0.09
C PHE A 94 4.57 16.99 -0.01
N LYS A 95 4.87 18.11 0.66
CA LYS A 95 6.24 18.46 1.05
C LYS A 95 6.58 17.75 2.36
N LYS A 96 7.78 17.17 2.46
CA LYS A 96 8.23 16.39 3.62
C LYS A 96 8.31 17.21 4.90
N ASP A 97 8.53 18.51 4.79
CA ASP A 97 8.57 19.43 5.92
C ASP A 97 7.17 19.79 6.47
N GLU A 98 6.13 19.67 5.65
CA GLU A 98 4.72 19.95 5.97
C GLU A 98 3.79 18.81 5.44
N PRO A 99 3.95 17.56 5.90
CA PRO A 99 3.27 16.41 5.30
C PRO A 99 1.75 16.40 5.50
N GLU A 100 1.23 17.17 6.46
CA GLU A 100 -0.20 17.40 6.67
C GLU A 100 -0.83 18.31 5.60
N LYS A 101 -0.01 19.03 4.82
CA LYS A 101 -0.46 19.92 3.73
C LYS A 101 -0.38 19.22 2.38
N TYR A 102 -1.12 18.13 2.24
CA TYR A 102 -1.10 17.31 1.03
C TYR A 102 -2.14 17.72 -0.02
N VAL A 103 -1.91 17.25 -1.24
CA VAL A 103 -2.95 17.08 -2.26
C VAL A 103 -3.33 15.61 -2.28
N TRP A 104 -4.63 15.34 -2.16
CA TRP A 104 -5.23 14.02 -2.27
C TRP A 104 -6.32 14.05 -3.33
N THR A 105 -6.27 13.09 -4.26
CA THR A 105 -7.33 12.86 -5.23
C THR A 105 -7.64 11.38 -5.31
N SER A 106 -8.91 11.06 -5.48
CA SER A 106 -9.37 9.69 -5.71
C SER A 106 -10.49 9.74 -6.74
N THR A 107 -10.21 9.26 -7.94
CA THR A 107 -11.06 9.48 -9.13
C THR A 107 -11.46 8.15 -9.74
N LYS A 108 -12.77 7.92 -9.85
CA LYS A 108 -13.32 6.79 -10.62
C LYS A 108 -12.91 6.94 -12.09
N LEU A 109 -12.46 5.84 -12.68
CA LEU A 109 -12.00 5.81 -14.06
C LEU A 109 -13.09 5.31 -15.00
N GLU A 110 -13.09 5.84 -16.22
CA GLU A 110 -13.97 5.44 -17.31
C GLU A 110 -13.17 4.75 -18.42
N ASN A 111 -13.79 3.78 -19.10
CA ASN A 111 -13.17 2.99 -20.17
C ASN A 111 -11.85 2.30 -19.77
N ALA A 112 -11.75 1.89 -18.51
CA ALA A 112 -10.59 1.21 -17.96
C ALA A 112 -10.34 -0.14 -18.65
N LYS A 113 -9.07 -0.44 -18.96
CA LYS A 113 -8.66 -1.69 -19.58
C LYS A 113 -7.23 -2.06 -19.20
N ILE A 114 -7.01 -3.36 -19.04
CA ILE A 114 -5.69 -3.96 -18.90
C ILE A 114 -5.20 -4.38 -20.29
N VAL A 115 -3.98 -4.00 -20.67
CA VAL A 115 -3.37 -4.34 -21.96
C VAL A 115 -2.04 -5.05 -21.71
N ASP A 116 -1.81 -6.14 -22.45
CA ASP A 116 -0.63 -7.02 -22.30
C ASP A 116 -0.41 -7.56 -20.87
N GLY A 117 -1.44 -7.51 -20.03
CA GLY A 117 -1.41 -7.91 -18.63
C GLY A 117 -0.71 -6.93 -17.69
N THR A 118 0.22 -6.10 -18.16
CA THR A 118 1.04 -5.19 -17.32
C THR A 118 0.64 -3.72 -17.43
N ASP A 119 -0.03 -3.34 -18.51
CA ASP A 119 -0.36 -1.94 -18.77
C ASP A 119 -1.80 -1.67 -18.34
N PHE A 120 -2.04 -0.46 -17.81
CA PHE A 120 -3.36 0.01 -17.44
C PHE A 120 -3.69 1.30 -18.18
N TYR A 121 -4.82 1.31 -18.88
CA TYR A 121 -5.32 2.48 -19.59
C TYR A 121 -6.74 2.81 -19.12
N ALA A 122 -7.06 4.09 -19.09
CA ALA A 122 -8.42 4.61 -18.97
C ALA A 122 -8.48 5.97 -19.68
N ASP A 123 -9.66 6.59 -19.74
CA ASP A 123 -9.75 7.96 -20.24
C ASP A 123 -8.85 8.87 -19.38
N ASN A 124 -7.95 9.62 -20.03
CA ASN A 124 -6.98 10.53 -19.41
C ASN A 124 -5.98 9.86 -18.43
N LEU A 125 -5.78 8.54 -18.53
CA LEU A 125 -4.79 7.79 -17.73
C LEU A 125 -4.03 6.77 -18.58
N SER A 126 -2.71 6.71 -18.40
CA SER A 126 -1.89 5.58 -18.83
C SER A 126 -0.85 5.21 -17.76
N ILE A 127 -0.72 3.90 -17.51
CA ILE A 127 0.33 3.29 -16.70
C ILE A 127 0.93 2.18 -17.57
N VAL A 128 2.15 2.37 -18.04
CA VAL A 128 2.74 1.52 -19.08
C VAL A 128 4.08 0.99 -18.60
N LEU A 129 4.23 -0.34 -18.63
CA LEU A 129 5.52 -0.99 -18.43
C LEU A 129 6.28 -0.97 -19.76
N ASP A 130 7.52 -0.51 -19.74
CA ASP A 130 8.37 -0.55 -20.93
C ASP A 130 8.47 -1.99 -21.49
N LYS A 131 8.51 -2.10 -22.82
CA LYS A 131 8.44 -3.42 -23.49
C LYS A 131 9.81 -4.06 -23.70
N GLU A 132 10.88 -3.27 -23.60
CA GLU A 132 12.24 -3.71 -23.93
C GLU A 132 12.91 -4.41 -22.74
N ASN A 133 12.94 -3.74 -21.59
CA ASN A 133 13.59 -4.23 -20.38
C ASN A 133 12.56 -4.72 -19.34
N GLY A 134 11.37 -4.13 -19.30
CA GLY A 134 10.35 -4.43 -18.29
C GLY A 134 10.74 -3.95 -16.89
N ASP A 135 11.52 -2.89 -16.82
CA ASP A 135 12.08 -2.29 -15.60
C ASP A 135 11.50 -0.90 -15.29
N THR A 136 10.70 -0.32 -16.19
CA THR A 136 10.25 1.07 -16.09
C THR A 136 8.75 1.17 -16.27
N TYR A 137 8.04 1.61 -15.22
CA TYR A 137 6.68 2.10 -15.37
C TYR A 137 6.69 3.60 -15.68
N THR A 138 5.90 4.00 -16.68
CA THR A 138 5.60 5.41 -16.96
C THR A 138 4.11 5.68 -16.71
N ILE A 139 3.83 6.69 -15.89
CA ILE A 139 2.49 7.09 -15.48
C ILE A 139 2.19 8.48 -16.05
N ASN A 140 1.05 8.62 -16.72
CA ASN A 140 0.47 9.90 -17.11
C ASN A 140 -0.99 9.93 -16.66
N SER A 141 -1.40 11.03 -16.01
CA SER A 141 -2.76 11.18 -15.50
C SER A 141 -3.21 12.64 -15.55
N SER A 142 -4.37 12.88 -16.16
CA SER A 142 -5.11 14.14 -16.10
C SER A 142 -6.59 13.89 -15.78
N VAL A 143 -6.86 12.81 -15.03
CA VAL A 143 -8.22 12.33 -14.70
C VAL A 143 -9.02 13.31 -13.84
N THR A 144 -8.37 14.27 -13.20
CA THR A 144 -9.00 15.29 -12.37
C THR A 144 -8.30 16.65 -12.53
N PRO A 145 -9.02 17.77 -12.48
CA PRO A 145 -8.39 19.10 -12.53
C PRO A 145 -7.41 19.37 -11.37
N LYS A 146 -7.63 18.73 -10.21
CA LYS A 146 -6.85 18.96 -8.98
C LYS A 146 -5.39 18.51 -9.10
N SER A 147 -5.08 17.54 -9.95
CA SER A 147 -3.75 16.98 -10.07
C SER A 147 -3.48 16.46 -11.49
N GLU A 148 -2.31 16.77 -12.01
CA GLU A 148 -1.79 16.25 -13.27
C GLU A 148 -0.44 15.58 -13.03
N VAL A 149 -0.28 14.37 -13.54
CA VAL A 149 0.95 13.57 -13.47
C VAL A 149 1.47 13.41 -14.88
N ILE A 150 2.67 13.91 -15.13
CA ILE A 150 3.26 13.98 -16.47
C ILE A 150 4.58 13.21 -16.46
N ASN A 151 4.62 12.10 -17.19
CA ASN A 151 5.78 11.21 -17.31
C ASN A 151 6.41 10.87 -15.95
N LEU A 152 5.61 10.52 -14.95
CA LEU A 152 6.14 9.97 -13.71
C LEU A 152 6.69 8.57 -14.02
N LYS A 153 8.01 8.47 -14.05
CA LYS A 153 8.75 7.25 -14.34
C LYS A 153 9.31 6.67 -13.06
N LEU A 154 9.01 5.40 -12.80
CA LEU A 154 9.68 4.59 -11.79
C LEU A 154 10.51 3.52 -12.50
N VAL A 155 11.83 3.70 -12.47
CA VAL A 155 12.82 2.77 -13.03
C VAL A 155 13.31 1.87 -11.90
N HIS A 156 13.03 0.58 -11.97
CA HIS A 156 13.48 -0.44 -11.04
C HIS A 156 15.01 -0.46 -10.93
N VAL A 157 15.52 -0.64 -9.71
CA VAL A 157 16.95 -0.76 -9.41
C VAL A 157 17.22 -2.13 -8.80
N GLY A 158 18.07 -2.92 -9.45
CA GLY A 158 18.53 -4.23 -8.98
C GLY A 158 17.46 -5.31 -8.99
N GLU A 159 17.30 -6.05 -7.90
CA GLU A 159 16.35 -7.17 -7.80
C GLU A 159 14.97 -6.68 -7.32
N GLY A 160 13.91 -7.24 -7.92
CA GLY A 160 12.59 -7.24 -7.33
C GLY A 160 12.51 -8.34 -6.27
N VAL A 161 11.44 -8.34 -5.47
CA VAL A 161 11.26 -9.36 -4.45
C VAL A 161 9.83 -9.87 -4.44
N ILE A 162 9.71 -11.19 -4.55
CA ILE A 162 8.49 -11.94 -4.26
C ILE A 162 8.84 -13.06 -3.29
N PHE A 163 8.11 -13.12 -2.17
CA PHE A 163 8.34 -14.11 -1.12
C PHE A 163 7.64 -15.45 -1.40
N GLY A 164 8.21 -16.53 -0.89
CA GLY A 164 7.75 -17.88 -1.18
C GLY A 164 7.75 -18.17 -2.68
N LYS A 165 6.80 -18.99 -3.11
CA LYS A 165 6.62 -19.34 -4.53
C LYS A 165 6.14 -18.16 -5.38
N ASP A 166 5.13 -17.43 -4.89
CA ASP A 166 4.38 -16.44 -5.69
C ASP A 166 3.84 -15.24 -4.90
N GLY A 167 4.33 -15.02 -3.68
CA GLY A 167 3.95 -13.89 -2.83
C GLY A 167 2.60 -14.04 -2.15
N THR A 168 1.94 -15.19 -2.25
CA THR A 168 0.55 -15.36 -1.80
C THR A 168 0.45 -16.02 -0.42
N THR A 169 -0.34 -15.41 0.45
CA THR A 169 -0.95 -16.04 1.62
C THR A 169 -2.34 -16.55 1.23
N TYR A 170 -2.68 -17.77 1.64
CA TYR A 170 -3.97 -18.38 1.34
C TYR A 170 -4.82 -18.56 2.60
N TYR A 171 -6.13 -18.38 2.45
CA TYR A 171 -7.14 -18.55 3.49
C TYR A 171 -8.09 -19.68 3.09
N GLY A 172 -8.34 -20.61 4.01
CA GLY A 172 -9.23 -21.74 3.77
C GLY A 172 -8.75 -23.03 4.42
N THR A 173 -9.72 -23.84 4.85
CA THR A 173 -9.48 -25.19 5.40
C THR A 173 -9.11 -26.22 4.33
N ASP A 174 -9.45 -25.95 3.06
CA ASP A 174 -9.08 -26.78 1.92
C ASP A 174 -7.87 -26.15 1.20
N PRO A 175 -6.69 -26.77 1.22
CA PRO A 175 -5.51 -26.29 0.50
C PRO A 175 -5.71 -26.17 -1.00
N GLU A 176 -6.52 -27.05 -1.60
CA GLU A 176 -6.75 -27.09 -3.05
C GLU A 176 -7.80 -26.06 -3.50
N ASN A 177 -8.67 -25.62 -2.58
CA ASN A 177 -9.74 -24.66 -2.84
C ASN A 177 -9.76 -23.56 -1.77
N PRO A 178 -8.74 -22.67 -1.72
CA PRO A 178 -8.76 -21.53 -0.81
C PRO A 178 -9.95 -20.60 -1.13
N TRP A 179 -10.60 -20.08 -0.10
CA TRP A 179 -11.69 -19.11 -0.27
C TRP A 179 -11.22 -17.65 -0.28
N GLY A 180 -9.94 -17.42 0.04
CA GLY A 180 -9.36 -16.09 0.09
C GLY A 180 -7.86 -16.12 -0.12
N SER A 181 -7.32 -14.99 -0.56
CA SER A 181 -5.88 -14.83 -0.79
C SER A 181 -5.45 -13.39 -0.56
N MET A 182 -4.17 -13.24 -0.19
CA MET A 182 -3.48 -11.96 -0.14
C MET A 182 -2.12 -12.13 -0.80
N ARG A 183 -1.80 -11.32 -1.81
CA ARG A 183 -0.53 -11.39 -2.53
C ARG A 183 0.17 -10.05 -2.54
N HIS A 184 1.50 -10.09 -2.39
CA HIS A 184 2.36 -8.92 -2.61
C HIS A 184 3.61 -9.30 -3.43
N LEU A 185 4.05 -8.36 -4.28
CA LEU A 185 5.39 -8.33 -4.86
C LEU A 185 5.91 -6.90 -4.84
N PHE A 186 7.23 -6.75 -4.88
CA PHE A 186 7.87 -5.46 -4.66
C PHE A 186 9.00 -5.20 -5.66
N TRP A 187 9.13 -3.95 -6.07
CA TRP A 187 10.40 -3.34 -6.45
C TRP A 187 10.83 -2.45 -5.28
N PRO A 188 11.73 -2.92 -4.40
CA PRO A 188 12.04 -2.23 -3.14
C PRO A 188 12.75 -0.89 -3.34
N ARG A 189 13.35 -0.69 -4.51
CA ARG A 189 14.05 0.53 -4.87
C ARG A 189 13.81 0.85 -6.35
N CYS A 190 13.37 2.07 -6.60
CA CYS A 190 13.24 2.66 -7.93
C CYS A 190 13.97 4.01 -7.97
N ARG A 191 14.35 4.45 -9.18
CA ARG A 191 14.60 5.86 -9.47
C ARG A 191 13.31 6.50 -9.96
N ALA A 192 12.95 7.63 -9.37
CA ALA A 192 11.75 8.38 -9.72
C ALA A 192 12.11 9.69 -10.43
N THR A 193 11.44 9.95 -11.56
CA THR A 193 11.46 11.25 -12.24
C THR A 193 10.09 11.58 -12.79
N GLY A 194 9.77 12.86 -12.98
CA GLY A 194 8.51 13.26 -13.60
C GLY A 194 8.10 14.66 -13.21
N GLU A 195 7.01 15.14 -13.78
CA GLU A 195 6.43 16.44 -13.49
C GLU A 195 5.04 16.27 -12.88
N ILE A 196 4.77 17.08 -11.85
CA ILE A 196 3.50 17.08 -11.14
C ILE A 196 2.96 18.51 -11.14
N ILE A 197 1.67 18.64 -11.47
CA ILE A 197 0.91 19.88 -11.32
C ILE A 197 -0.19 19.66 -10.31
N CYS A 198 -0.23 20.48 -9.28
CA CYS A 198 -1.20 20.43 -8.20
C CYS A 198 -2.01 21.72 -8.18
N ARG A 199 -3.34 21.61 -8.10
CA ARG A 199 -4.27 22.75 -8.12
C ARG A 199 -5.17 22.73 -6.89
N LYS A 200 -5.31 23.87 -6.21
CA LYS A 200 -6.23 24.06 -5.08
C LYS A 200 -7.43 24.87 -5.52
N TYR A 201 -8.62 24.41 -5.17
CA TYR A 201 -9.89 25.08 -5.45
C TYR A 201 -10.60 25.38 -4.13
N ARG A 202 -11.22 26.57 -4.02
CA ARG A 202 -12.03 26.92 -2.86
C ARG A 202 -13.45 26.39 -3.01
N GLN A 203 -14.12 26.18 -1.88
CA GLN A 203 -15.57 26.07 -1.89
C GLN A 203 -16.18 27.48 -2.08
N PRO A 204 -17.15 27.65 -2.99
CA PRO A 204 -17.95 28.87 -3.06
C PRO A 204 -18.82 29.00 -1.81
N LYS A 205 -19.22 30.24 -1.47
CA LYS A 205 -20.26 30.44 -0.45
C LYS A 205 -21.62 30.02 -1.03
N GLU A 206 -22.54 29.61 -0.16
CA GLU A 206 -23.87 29.09 -0.54
C GLU A 206 -24.62 29.99 -1.54
N ASP A 207 -24.52 31.32 -1.38
CA ASP A 207 -25.16 32.31 -2.27
C ASP A 207 -24.18 33.05 -3.19
N GLU A 208 -22.97 32.54 -3.39
CA GLU A 208 -21.99 33.20 -4.24
C GLU A 208 -22.39 33.05 -5.71
N THR A 209 -22.50 34.16 -6.44
CA THR A 209 -22.76 34.13 -7.87
C THR A 209 -21.50 34.45 -8.66
N ASP A 210 -21.45 33.93 -9.88
CA ASP A 210 -20.55 34.40 -10.91
C ASP A 210 -20.92 35.85 -11.29
N GLY A 211 -20.00 36.58 -11.93
CA GLY A 211 -20.23 37.99 -12.30
C GLY A 211 -21.39 38.23 -13.28
N ASN A 212 -22.08 37.17 -13.73
CA ASN A 212 -23.26 37.21 -14.58
C ASN A 212 -24.56 36.87 -13.80
N GLY A 213 -24.47 36.60 -12.50
CA GLY A 213 -25.60 36.31 -11.63
C GLY A 213 -25.99 34.83 -11.53
N GLU A 214 -25.17 33.90 -12.05
CA GLU A 214 -25.38 32.46 -11.87
C GLU A 214 -24.73 31.97 -10.57
N PHE A 215 -25.38 31.14 -9.77
CA PHE A 215 -24.78 30.60 -8.55
C PHE A 215 -23.53 29.74 -8.85
N LEU A 216 -22.48 29.92 -8.07
CA LEU A 216 -21.27 29.12 -8.13
C LEU A 216 -21.48 27.85 -7.29
N ASP A 217 -21.66 26.72 -7.97
CA ASP A 217 -21.57 25.41 -7.33
C ASP A 217 -20.11 24.98 -7.20
N TRP A 218 -19.80 24.17 -6.18
CA TRP A 218 -18.48 23.58 -6.05
C TRP A 218 -18.22 22.64 -7.24
N ASP A 219 -17.25 23.02 -8.07
CA ASP A 219 -16.77 22.20 -9.16
C ASP A 219 -15.26 22.40 -9.34
N SER A 220 -14.50 21.31 -9.28
CA SER A 220 -13.06 21.32 -9.55
C SER A 220 -12.68 21.72 -10.98
N THR A 221 -13.62 21.77 -11.93
CA THR A 221 -13.38 22.27 -13.29
C THR A 221 -13.58 23.78 -13.42
N ASN A 222 -14.18 24.43 -12.40
CA ASN A 222 -14.45 25.86 -12.43
C ASN A 222 -13.20 26.67 -12.11
N GLU A 223 -12.56 27.22 -13.15
CA GLU A 223 -11.36 28.05 -13.02
C GLU A 223 -11.55 29.29 -12.13
N LYS A 224 -12.79 29.79 -11.94
CA LYS A 224 -13.08 30.92 -11.02
C LYS A 224 -12.89 30.53 -9.55
N LEU A 225 -12.91 29.23 -9.24
CA LEU A 225 -12.68 28.69 -7.89
C LEU A 225 -11.21 28.33 -7.64
N LYS A 226 -10.34 28.37 -8.66
CA LYS A 226 -8.92 28.04 -8.51
C LYS A 226 -8.21 29.08 -7.64
N ILE A 227 -7.61 28.62 -6.55
CA ILE A 227 -6.84 29.43 -5.60
C ILE A 227 -5.37 29.48 -6.03
N SER A 228 -4.80 28.32 -6.38
CA SER A 228 -3.38 28.20 -6.67
C SER A 228 -3.12 27.02 -7.60
N GLU A 229 -2.02 27.14 -8.35
CA GLU A 229 -1.43 26.07 -9.15
C GLU A 229 0.06 26.01 -8.81
N GLU A 230 0.54 24.84 -8.42
CA GLU A 230 1.95 24.58 -8.16
C GLU A 230 2.41 23.49 -9.12
N LYS A 231 3.49 23.78 -9.85
CA LYS A 231 4.14 22.85 -10.76
C LYS A 231 5.54 22.59 -10.25
N PHE A 232 5.89 21.32 -10.10
CA PHE A 232 7.20 20.89 -9.65
C PHE A 232 7.63 19.61 -10.35
N GLU A 233 8.92 19.35 -10.30
CA GLU A 233 9.54 18.20 -10.95
C GLU A 233 10.18 17.31 -9.89
N ILE A 234 9.89 16.02 -9.94
CA ILE A 234 10.61 14.99 -9.19
C ILE A 234 11.94 14.76 -9.91
N LYS A 235 13.05 15.12 -9.26
CA LYS A 235 14.41 15.00 -9.81
C LYS A 235 15.27 14.11 -8.94
N ASN A 236 15.98 13.17 -9.59
CA ASN A 236 16.86 12.22 -8.91
C ASN A 236 16.16 11.54 -7.73
N GLY A 237 14.85 11.30 -7.87
CA GLY A 237 14.02 10.78 -6.80
C GLY A 237 14.28 9.31 -6.55
N LEU A 238 13.85 8.85 -5.39
CA LEU A 238 13.76 7.44 -5.04
C LEU A 238 12.30 7.02 -5.04
N GLY A 239 12.06 5.72 -5.11
CA GLY A 239 10.72 5.18 -5.08
C GLY A 239 10.69 3.71 -4.71
N MET A 240 9.47 3.21 -4.58
CA MET A 240 9.16 1.82 -4.32
C MET A 240 7.87 1.49 -5.07
N TYR A 241 7.83 0.34 -5.73
CA TYR A 241 6.62 -0.17 -6.37
C TYR A 241 6.15 -1.44 -5.67
N VAL A 242 4.86 -1.51 -5.39
CA VAL A 242 4.20 -2.72 -4.86
C VAL A 242 2.98 -3.02 -5.70
N MET A 243 2.86 -4.30 -6.09
CA MET A 243 1.63 -4.84 -6.63
C MET A 243 1.01 -5.77 -5.61
N ALA A 244 -0.28 -5.58 -5.34
CA ALA A 244 -1.01 -6.39 -4.39
C ALA A 244 -2.30 -6.94 -5.01
N MET A 245 -2.72 -8.11 -4.53
CA MET A 245 -4.03 -8.67 -4.80
C MET A 245 -4.65 -9.13 -3.49
N GLN A 246 -5.89 -8.73 -3.27
CA GLN A 246 -6.73 -9.20 -2.18
C GLN A 246 -7.96 -9.92 -2.74
N GLY A 247 -8.00 -11.24 -2.58
CA GLY A 247 -9.10 -12.10 -3.01
C GLY A 247 -10.19 -12.32 -1.96
N MET A 248 -10.36 -11.38 -1.02
CA MET A 248 -11.37 -11.46 0.05
C MET A 248 -11.71 -10.06 0.62
N LYS A 249 -12.67 -9.97 1.54
CA LYS A 249 -12.99 -8.69 2.20
C LYS A 249 -11.86 -8.27 3.16
N PRO A 250 -11.45 -6.98 3.22
CA PRO A 250 -10.30 -6.54 4.01
C PRO A 250 -10.38 -6.97 5.49
N HIS A 251 -11.55 -6.78 6.11
CA HIS A 251 -11.78 -7.08 7.52
C HIS A 251 -11.86 -8.59 7.85
N HIS A 252 -11.94 -9.45 6.84
CA HIS A 252 -11.75 -10.88 7.04
C HIS A 252 -10.28 -11.26 6.86
N ALA A 253 -9.50 -10.51 6.08
CA ALA A 253 -8.09 -10.79 5.85
C ALA A 253 -7.24 -10.36 7.05
N ALA A 254 -7.50 -9.16 7.58
CA ALA A 254 -6.68 -8.58 8.63
C ALA A 254 -7.45 -7.73 9.63
N ALA A 255 -6.94 -7.74 10.87
CA ALA A 255 -7.37 -6.89 11.96
C ALA A 255 -6.49 -5.64 12.09
N ALA A 256 -5.18 -5.76 11.82
CA ALA A 256 -4.25 -4.63 11.79
C ALA A 256 -3.09 -4.86 10.81
N TRP A 257 -2.60 -3.78 10.19
CA TRP A 257 -1.46 -3.78 9.27
C TRP A 257 -0.41 -2.76 9.70
N ASP A 258 0.86 -3.09 9.51
CA ASP A 258 1.98 -2.17 9.58
C ASP A 258 2.79 -2.26 8.27
N PHE A 259 3.02 -1.10 7.66
CA PHE A 259 3.77 -0.96 6.43
C PHE A 259 4.88 0.08 6.60
N LEU A 260 6.05 -0.22 6.06
CA LEU A 260 7.18 0.69 6.00
C LEU A 260 7.75 0.72 4.59
N ASN A 261 7.98 1.92 4.07
CA ASN A 261 8.86 2.22 2.95
C ASN A 261 9.92 3.23 3.40
N TYR A 262 11.10 2.72 3.76
CA TYR A 262 12.27 3.51 4.10
C TYR A 262 13.20 3.62 2.90
N GLN A 263 13.67 4.83 2.62
CA GLN A 263 14.61 5.15 1.55
C GLN A 263 15.73 6.05 2.09
N SER A 264 16.97 5.65 1.83
CA SER A 264 18.17 6.46 2.02
C SER A 264 18.97 6.52 0.73
N ASN A 265 20.06 7.30 0.72
CA ASN A 265 21.01 7.31 -0.39
C ASN A 265 21.65 5.94 -0.64
N SER A 266 21.77 5.10 0.39
CA SER A 266 22.55 3.86 0.36
C SER A 266 21.69 2.60 0.41
N HIS A 267 20.48 2.64 0.98
CA HIS A 267 19.63 1.47 1.19
C HIS A 267 18.14 1.82 1.04
N SER A 268 17.33 0.80 0.84
CA SER A 268 15.90 0.85 1.16
C SER A 268 15.49 -0.32 2.04
N VAL A 269 14.44 -0.09 2.84
CA VAL A 269 13.81 -1.11 3.66
C VAL A 269 12.31 -1.08 3.40
N VAL A 270 11.74 -2.23 3.06
CA VAL A 270 10.30 -2.39 2.90
C VAL A 270 9.83 -3.47 3.86
N ILE A 271 8.73 -3.18 4.56
CA ILE A 271 8.06 -4.12 5.46
C ILE A 271 6.57 -4.10 5.12
N MET A 272 5.99 -5.29 5.02
CA MET A 272 4.56 -5.52 4.94
C MET A 272 4.22 -6.59 5.97
N GLU A 273 3.64 -6.16 7.09
CA GLU A 273 3.24 -7.02 8.20
C GLU A 273 1.75 -6.83 8.49
N TYR A 274 1.04 -7.92 8.68
CA TYR A 274 -0.33 -7.86 9.14
C TYR A 274 -0.67 -8.96 10.12
N THR A 275 -1.61 -8.64 11.00
CA THR A 275 -2.19 -9.57 11.95
C THR A 275 -3.64 -9.85 11.54
N THR A 276 -3.95 -11.13 11.41
CA THR A 276 -5.30 -11.59 11.06
C THR A 276 -6.28 -11.43 12.22
N PRO A 277 -7.60 -11.40 11.96
CA PRO A 277 -8.60 -11.42 13.03
C PRO A 277 -8.54 -12.73 13.83
N PRO A 278 -9.20 -12.80 15.01
CA PRO A 278 -9.30 -14.01 15.83
C PRO A 278 -9.78 -15.25 15.06
N SER A 279 -10.55 -15.04 13.98
CA SER A 279 -11.01 -16.12 13.08
C SER A 279 -9.86 -16.95 12.48
N TYR A 280 -8.68 -16.37 12.32
CA TYR A 280 -7.47 -17.04 11.84
C TYR A 280 -6.38 -17.07 12.93
N ASN A 281 -6.81 -17.16 14.19
CA ASN A 281 -5.94 -17.30 15.36
C ASN A 281 -4.94 -16.15 15.54
N THR A 282 -5.32 -14.93 15.14
CA THR A 282 -4.47 -13.75 15.36
C THR A 282 -3.06 -13.96 14.76
N THR A 283 -3.01 -14.70 13.65
CA THR A 283 -1.76 -15.06 12.97
C THR A 283 -1.15 -13.81 12.35
N THR A 284 0.12 -13.54 12.67
CA THR A 284 0.92 -12.51 12.02
C THR A 284 1.58 -13.06 10.76
N VAL A 285 1.43 -12.36 9.65
CA VAL A 285 2.11 -12.61 8.38
C VAL A 285 3.02 -11.43 8.12
N SER A 286 4.31 -11.67 7.94
CA SER A 286 5.29 -10.60 7.80
C SER A 286 6.31 -10.89 6.71
N THR A 287 6.56 -9.88 5.90
CA THR A 287 7.55 -9.90 4.81
C THR A 287 8.39 -8.64 4.90
N ALA A 288 9.71 -8.79 4.81
CA ALA A 288 10.61 -7.65 4.88
C ALA A 288 11.86 -7.83 4.03
N MET A 289 12.31 -6.73 3.44
CA MET A 289 13.50 -6.68 2.62
C MET A 289 14.32 -5.43 2.91
N VAL A 290 15.64 -5.60 2.91
CA VAL A 290 16.66 -4.56 2.90
C VAL A 290 17.47 -4.75 1.62
N VAL A 291 17.53 -3.72 0.78
CA VAL A 291 18.36 -3.72 -0.42
C VAL A 291 19.32 -2.53 -0.39
N ASP A 292 20.48 -2.68 -1.03
CA ASP A 292 21.45 -1.60 -1.17
C ASP A 292 21.08 -0.63 -2.31
N LYS A 293 21.92 0.40 -2.52
CA LYS A 293 21.70 1.45 -3.50
C LYS A 293 21.67 0.97 -4.95
N ASP A 294 22.27 -0.20 -5.21
CA ASP A 294 22.32 -0.85 -6.51
C ASP A 294 21.21 -1.92 -6.62
N GLY A 295 20.35 -2.01 -5.59
CA GLY A 295 19.19 -2.88 -5.53
C GLY A 295 19.54 -4.34 -5.25
N LYS A 296 20.75 -4.61 -4.76
CA LYS A 296 21.14 -5.96 -4.34
C LYS A 296 20.55 -6.25 -2.96
N PRO A 297 19.92 -7.43 -2.75
CA PRO A 297 19.43 -7.82 -1.44
C PRO A 297 20.56 -7.91 -0.39
N VAL A 298 20.40 -7.17 0.71
CA VAL A 298 21.21 -7.29 1.93
C VAL A 298 20.57 -8.33 2.85
N LEU A 299 19.24 -8.26 3.01
CA LEU A 299 18.45 -9.21 3.77
C LEU A 299 17.04 -9.27 3.18
N CYS A 300 16.49 -10.47 2.99
CA CYS A 300 15.08 -10.68 2.73
C CYS A 300 14.63 -11.79 3.67
N THR A 301 13.56 -11.58 4.42
CA THR A 301 13.17 -12.51 5.48
C THR A 301 11.66 -12.45 5.79
N LEU A 302 11.18 -13.58 6.30
CA LEU A 302 9.83 -13.76 6.85
C LEU A 302 9.83 -13.71 8.39
N ASN A 303 11.01 -13.66 9.02
CA ASN A 303 11.18 -13.57 10.46
C ASN A 303 11.40 -12.10 10.87
N ASN A 304 10.28 -11.44 11.14
CA ASN A 304 10.23 -10.02 11.44
C ASN A 304 9.41 -9.77 12.69
N LYS A 305 9.62 -8.61 13.29
CA LYS A 305 8.82 -8.13 14.42
C LYS A 305 8.65 -6.62 14.34
N THR A 306 7.42 -6.17 14.19
CA THR A 306 7.04 -4.77 14.39
C THR A 306 6.60 -4.55 15.83
N GLU A 307 7.10 -3.49 16.45
CA GLU A 307 6.83 -3.15 17.84
C GLU A 307 6.37 -1.69 17.94
N HIS A 308 5.16 -1.47 18.47
CA HIS A 308 4.66 -0.14 18.85
C HIS A 308 5.18 0.18 20.26
N LEU A 309 6.31 0.90 20.35
CA LEU A 309 7.06 1.10 21.59
C LEU A 309 6.46 2.15 22.53
N ASP A 310 5.82 3.18 21.96
CA ASP A 310 5.09 4.23 22.68
C ASP A 310 3.80 4.50 21.89
N THR A 311 2.67 4.62 22.57
CA THR A 311 1.35 4.76 21.94
C THR A 311 0.51 5.80 22.67
N TYR A 312 -0.51 6.31 21.97
CA TYR A 312 -1.56 7.12 22.57
C TYR A 312 -2.91 6.66 22.09
N LYS A 313 -3.93 6.89 22.91
CA LYS A 313 -5.30 6.59 22.53
C LYS A 313 -5.83 7.69 21.62
N ASP A 314 -6.32 7.31 20.45
CA ASP A 314 -7.15 8.18 19.62
C ASP A 314 -8.51 8.36 20.30
N GLU A 315 -8.88 9.59 20.65
CA GLU A 315 -10.09 9.86 21.43
C GLU A 315 -11.40 9.62 20.64
N ASP A 316 -11.35 9.66 19.30
CA ASP A 316 -12.55 9.48 18.48
C ASP A 316 -12.88 7.99 18.28
N CYS A 317 -11.87 7.13 18.14
CA CYS A 317 -12.06 5.72 17.80
C CYS A 317 -11.51 4.73 18.82
N GLY A 318 -10.65 5.19 19.73
CA GLY A 318 -10.09 4.39 20.80
C GLY A 318 -8.82 3.60 20.45
N TRP A 319 -8.36 3.66 19.20
CA TRP A 319 -7.15 2.95 18.76
C TRP A 319 -5.89 3.43 19.50
N MET A 320 -4.97 2.50 19.76
CA MET A 320 -3.67 2.80 20.38
C MET A 320 -2.66 3.12 19.27
N VAL A 321 -2.63 4.38 18.88
CA VAL A 321 -1.83 4.88 17.77
C VAL A 321 -0.36 5.04 18.18
N PRO A 322 0.61 4.54 17.38
CA PRO A 322 2.01 4.61 17.74
C PRO A 322 2.59 6.03 17.66
N ARG A 323 3.44 6.36 18.62
CA ARG A 323 4.40 7.49 18.59
C ARG A 323 5.81 7.02 18.30
N LYS A 324 6.15 5.78 18.67
CA LYS A 324 7.46 5.20 18.39
C LYS A 324 7.31 3.79 17.89
N MET A 325 8.05 3.46 16.85
CA MET A 325 8.06 2.12 16.26
C MET A 325 9.46 1.58 16.16
N LYS A 326 9.56 0.25 16.27
CA LYS A 326 10.77 -0.50 15.98
C LYS A 326 10.41 -1.69 15.12
N TYR A 327 11.18 -1.85 14.05
CA TYR A 327 11.06 -2.97 13.14
C TYR A 327 12.34 -3.78 13.21
N THR A 328 12.25 -5.05 13.60
CA THR A 328 13.39 -5.96 13.68
C THR A 328 13.22 -7.03 12.61
N MET A 329 14.25 -7.21 11.77
CA MET A 329 14.27 -8.21 10.69
C MET A 329 15.49 -9.10 10.90
N GLU A 330 15.29 -10.41 10.96
CA GLU A 330 16.37 -11.36 11.22
C GLU A 330 16.39 -12.46 10.16
N GLY A 331 17.58 -12.86 9.72
CA GLY A 331 17.73 -13.98 8.81
C GLY A 331 19.16 -14.25 8.44
N VAL A 332 19.33 -14.93 7.31
CA VAL A 332 20.64 -15.25 6.73
C VAL A 332 20.71 -14.56 5.38
N ASN A 333 21.79 -13.81 5.14
CA ASN A 333 21.98 -13.09 3.89
C ASN A 333 22.49 -14.02 2.76
N SER A 334 22.70 -13.47 1.56
CA SER A 334 23.19 -14.23 0.41
C SER A 334 24.58 -14.87 0.59
N GLU A 335 25.35 -14.43 1.59
CA GLU A 335 26.68 -14.97 1.93
C GLU A 335 26.61 -16.07 3.00
N GLY A 336 25.41 -16.46 3.44
CA GLY A 336 25.24 -17.46 4.50
C GLY A 336 25.51 -16.92 5.91
N LYS A 337 25.56 -15.58 6.09
CA LYS A 337 25.84 -14.95 7.38
C LYS A 337 24.57 -14.51 8.08
N LYS A 338 24.50 -14.72 9.40
CA LYS A 338 23.43 -14.19 10.25
C LYS A 338 23.42 -12.67 10.15
N THR A 339 22.26 -12.13 9.80
CA THR A 339 22.07 -10.70 9.59
C THR A 339 20.83 -10.24 10.34
N THR A 340 20.94 -9.14 11.07
CA THR A 340 19.84 -8.46 11.75
C THR A 340 19.78 -7.03 11.28
N ALA A 341 18.64 -6.61 10.74
CA ALA A 341 18.38 -5.21 10.42
C ALA A 341 17.34 -4.66 11.41
N VAL A 342 17.52 -3.40 11.82
CA VAL A 342 16.63 -2.70 12.74
C VAL A 342 16.35 -1.32 12.20
N VAL A 343 15.06 -1.00 12.02
CA VAL A 343 14.61 0.37 11.77
C VAL A 343 13.93 0.90 13.02
N THR A 344 14.32 2.09 13.47
CA THR A 344 13.64 2.79 14.57
C THR A 344 13.06 4.11 14.09
N ALA A 345 11.86 4.41 14.55
CA ALA A 345 11.10 5.58 14.12
C ALA A 345 10.51 6.32 15.33
N ASP A 346 10.72 7.64 15.37
CA ASP A 346 9.97 8.57 16.21
C ASP A 346 8.94 9.28 15.33
N LEU A 347 7.67 8.92 15.49
CA LEU A 347 6.55 9.29 14.62
C LEU A 347 6.00 10.66 15.00
N GLN A 348 6.74 11.70 14.64
CA GLN A 348 6.39 13.09 14.96
C GLN A 348 5.52 13.76 13.90
N ARG A 349 5.57 13.25 12.67
CA ARG A 349 4.94 13.86 11.49
C ARG A 349 3.93 12.92 10.87
N MET A 350 2.66 13.06 11.25
CA MET A 350 1.54 12.38 10.62
C MET A 350 1.16 13.15 9.36
N SER A 351 1.15 12.49 8.20
CA SER A 351 0.68 13.10 6.96
C SER A 351 -0.84 13.07 6.89
N GLU A 352 -1.47 11.97 7.30
CA GLU A 352 -2.92 11.82 7.26
C GLU A 352 -3.40 10.75 8.24
N ARG A 353 -4.60 10.97 8.77
CA ARG A 353 -5.40 9.97 9.46
C ARG A 353 -6.61 9.69 8.57
N VAL A 354 -6.59 8.56 7.86
CA VAL A 354 -7.60 8.19 6.88
C VAL A 354 -8.74 7.46 7.58
N ASP A 355 -9.96 8.00 7.48
CA ASP A 355 -11.18 7.28 7.85
C ASP A 355 -11.57 6.36 6.70
N VAL A 356 -11.32 5.05 6.85
CA VAL A 356 -11.59 4.10 5.77
C VAL A 356 -13.08 4.07 5.42
N MET A 357 -13.96 4.36 6.38
CA MET A 357 -15.41 4.37 6.15
C MET A 357 -15.88 5.61 5.39
N SER A 358 -15.17 6.74 5.48
CA SER A 358 -15.48 7.93 4.66
C SER A 358 -15.13 7.71 3.19
N GLU A 359 -14.09 6.91 2.93
CA GLU A 359 -13.61 6.63 1.57
C GLU A 359 -14.43 5.56 0.84
N ILE A 360 -15.24 4.77 1.56
CA ILE A 360 -16.11 3.75 0.95
C ILE A 360 -17.35 4.41 0.32
N PRO A 361 -17.63 4.19 -0.98
CA PRO A 361 -18.84 4.68 -1.63
C PRO A 361 -20.11 4.22 -0.90
N GLN A 362 -21.11 5.12 -0.80
CA GLN A 362 -22.34 4.89 -0.02
C GLN A 362 -23.09 3.60 -0.42
N LEU A 363 -23.03 3.20 -1.70
CA LEU A 363 -23.65 1.98 -2.22
C LEU A 363 -23.10 0.68 -1.58
N VAL A 364 -21.83 0.69 -1.13
CA VAL A 364 -21.14 -0.47 -0.56
C VAL A 364 -21.24 -0.52 0.98
N LYS A 365 -21.61 0.59 1.64
CA LYS A 365 -21.70 0.68 3.11
C LYS A 365 -22.65 -0.34 3.74
N ASN A 366 -23.68 -0.78 3.01
CA ASN A 366 -24.63 -1.78 3.48
C ASN A 366 -24.03 -3.20 3.56
N ILE A 367 -22.86 -3.44 2.97
CA ILE A 367 -22.18 -4.76 2.91
C ILE A 367 -21.05 -4.86 3.96
N VAL A 368 -20.72 -3.76 4.64
CA VAL A 368 -19.66 -3.63 5.67
C VAL A 368 -20.22 -3.41 7.08
N SER A 369 -21.48 -3.80 7.34
CA SER A 369 -22.13 -3.64 8.65
C SER A 369 -21.35 -4.26 9.82
N GLY A 370 -20.57 -5.32 9.58
CA GLY A 370 -19.74 -5.99 10.59
C GLY A 370 -18.55 -5.18 11.12
N ILE A 371 -18.09 -4.14 10.40
CA ILE A 371 -16.99 -3.25 10.82
C ILE A 371 -17.42 -1.82 11.12
N ALA A 372 -18.70 -1.50 10.95
CA ALA A 372 -19.21 -0.14 11.23
C ALA A 372 -18.98 0.26 12.71
N GLY A 373 -18.90 -0.72 13.62
CA GLY A 373 -18.58 -0.50 15.04
C GLY A 373 -17.10 -0.33 15.34
N THR A 374 -16.19 -0.87 14.51
CA THR A 374 -14.75 -0.86 14.78
C THR A 374 -14.04 0.40 14.30
N ARG A 375 -14.68 1.19 13.42
CA ARG A 375 -14.15 2.45 12.87
C ARG A 375 -12.71 2.29 12.35
N PRO A 376 -12.54 1.62 11.20
CA PRO A 376 -11.22 1.38 10.63
C PRO A 376 -10.50 2.69 10.25
N TYR A 377 -9.24 2.82 10.67
CA TYR A 377 -8.39 3.97 10.37
C TYR A 377 -7.01 3.54 9.87
N ILE A 378 -6.45 4.33 8.95
CA ILE A 378 -5.04 4.25 8.55
C ILE A 378 -4.34 5.51 9.03
N TYR A 379 -3.28 5.35 9.81
CA TYR A 379 -2.43 6.44 10.27
C TYR A 379 -1.16 6.45 9.42
N GLN A 380 -1.01 7.47 8.59
CA GLN A 380 0.08 7.62 7.64
C GLN A 380 1.07 8.65 8.15
N TYR A 381 2.35 8.30 8.08
CA TYR A 381 3.43 9.06 8.70
C TYR A 381 4.59 9.27 7.72
N SER A 382 5.35 10.33 7.95
CA SER A 382 6.47 10.74 7.10
C SER A 382 7.60 11.30 7.96
N ASN A 383 8.55 10.46 8.33
CA ASN A 383 9.58 10.79 9.31
C ASN A 383 10.98 10.47 8.81
N SER A 384 11.98 11.10 9.40
CA SER A 384 13.35 10.56 9.32
C SER A 384 13.48 9.40 10.30
N MET A 385 14.00 8.28 9.84
CA MET A 385 14.17 7.06 10.63
C MET A 385 15.63 6.61 10.61
N GLU A 386 16.02 5.78 11.57
CA GLU A 386 17.38 5.24 11.69
C GLU A 386 17.39 3.75 11.34
N LEU A 387 18.24 3.38 10.39
CA LEU A 387 18.52 1.99 10.00
C LEU A 387 19.86 1.57 10.59
N LYS A 388 19.87 0.42 11.27
CA LYS A 388 21.08 -0.31 11.64
C LYS A 388 21.06 -1.71 11.08
N VAL A 389 22.20 -2.19 10.60
CA VAL A 389 22.36 -3.58 10.16
C VAL A 389 23.59 -4.19 10.82
N TYR A 390 23.40 -5.38 11.37
CA TYR A 390 24.41 -6.19 12.03
C TYR A 390 24.62 -7.48 11.21
N VAL A 391 25.87 -7.84 10.94
CA VAL A 391 26.25 -9.11 10.30
C VAL A 391 27.22 -9.84 11.22
N GLU A 392 26.87 -11.07 11.60
CA GLU A 392 27.63 -11.85 12.61
C GLU A 392 27.88 -11.10 13.94
N GLY A 393 26.99 -10.16 14.27
CA GLY A 393 27.07 -9.32 15.47
C GLY A 393 27.80 -7.98 15.29
N ASP A 394 28.51 -7.78 14.17
CA ASP A 394 29.19 -6.51 13.88
C ASP A 394 28.24 -5.52 13.21
N GLU A 395 28.17 -4.28 13.71
CA GLU A 395 27.41 -3.19 13.08
C GLU A 395 28.11 -2.75 11.80
N ILE A 396 27.48 -3.00 10.65
CA ILE A 396 28.04 -2.69 9.32
C ILE A 396 27.35 -1.50 8.65
N ILE A 397 26.11 -1.20 9.04
CA ILE A 397 25.32 -0.08 8.51
C ILE A 397 24.71 0.67 9.69
N ASN A 398 24.82 1.99 9.66
CA ASN A 398 24.17 2.90 10.59
C ASN A 398 23.93 4.22 9.85
N GLU A 399 22.68 4.46 9.49
CA GLU A 399 22.32 5.62 8.67
C GLU A 399 20.91 6.11 8.93
N LYS A 400 20.62 7.30 8.41
CA LYS A 400 19.29 7.88 8.42
C LYS A 400 18.74 7.95 7.00
N GLY A 401 17.43 7.82 6.92
CA GLY A 401 16.68 7.90 5.68
C GLY A 401 15.28 8.44 5.94
N TYR A 402 14.57 8.69 4.86
CA TYR A 402 13.16 9.04 4.90
C TYR A 402 12.32 7.77 4.97
N GLY A 403 11.35 7.74 5.87
CA GLY A 403 10.39 6.66 6.01
C GLY A 403 8.98 7.17 5.82
N TYR A 404 8.27 6.57 4.86
CA TYR A 404 6.82 6.59 4.80
C TYR A 404 6.31 5.32 5.48
N ASN A 405 5.51 5.46 6.53
CA ASN A 405 4.94 4.31 7.23
C ASN A 405 3.44 4.46 7.43
N GLU A 406 2.76 3.33 7.47
CA GLU A 406 1.33 3.25 7.74
C GLU A 406 1.09 2.26 8.86
N THR A 407 0.22 2.63 9.80
CA THR A 407 -0.34 1.73 10.79
C THR A 407 -1.84 1.74 10.62
N THR A 408 -2.41 0.58 10.35
CA THR A 408 -3.84 0.40 10.07
C THR A 408 -4.48 -0.42 11.16
N PHE A 409 -5.64 0.03 11.63
CA PHE A 409 -6.50 -0.72 12.54
C PHE A 409 -7.86 -0.93 11.88
N ILE A 410 -8.33 -2.17 11.85
CA ILE A 410 -9.57 -2.58 11.19
C ILE A 410 -10.54 -3.16 12.21
N SER A 411 -10.05 -4.06 13.06
CA SER A 411 -10.81 -4.71 14.13
C SER A 411 -9.90 -5.06 15.30
N ASP A 412 -10.49 -5.46 16.42
CA ASP A 412 -9.73 -6.00 17.55
C ASP A 412 -8.96 -7.28 17.17
N ILE A 413 -7.86 -7.50 17.90
CA ILE A 413 -6.89 -8.60 17.73
C ILE A 413 -7.07 -9.66 18.81
#